data_AF-A0A1X2G7Q1-F1
#
_entry.id   AF-A0A1X2G7Q1-F1
#
_cell.length_a   1.000
_cell.length_b   1.000
_cell.length_c   1.000
_cell.angle_alpha   90.00
_cell.angle_beta   90.00
_cell.angle_gamma   90.00
#
_symmetry.space_group_name_H-M   'P 1'
#
loop_
_entity.id
_entity.type
_entity.pdbx_description
1 polymer ?
#
loop_
_entity_poly.entity_id
_entity_poly.type
_entity_poly.pdbx_seq_one_letter_code
_entity_poly.pdbx_strand_id
1 'polypeptide(L)'
;MQLHIIAYRYLFLGLVGVLCVDAFCFENAFESFDLVIRQLTNNGPQEVTFHKVIHPGGKECCNFQNLDCNQSNAGNDVLTSFLRFVADPQWQRTTETAVAKIAVPSGGFCRHSGDPDNPTLEIYNAFGQQIHPEVIPMAE
;
A
#
# COMPACT_ATOMS: atom_id res chain seq x y z
N MET A 1 -59.37 13.25 9.96
CA MET A 1 -58.65 12.32 10.84
C MET A 1 -58.31 11.07 10.05
N GLN A 2 -57.14 11.05 9.40
CA GLN A 2 -56.56 9.84 8.82
C GLN A 2 -55.04 10.05 8.80
N LEU A 3 -54.40 9.53 9.84
CA LEU A 3 -52.96 9.37 9.95
C LEU A 3 -52.52 8.37 8.87
N HIS A 4 -51.74 8.81 7.90
CA HIS A 4 -50.88 7.91 7.14
C HIS A 4 -49.43 8.28 7.42
N ILE A 5 -48.82 7.34 8.14
CA ILE A 5 -47.40 7.23 8.49
C ILE A 5 -46.60 7.24 7.18
N ILE A 6 -46.11 8.41 6.78
CA ILE A 6 -45.14 8.52 5.70
C ILE A 6 -43.78 8.19 6.31
N ALA A 7 -43.46 6.92 6.16
CA ALA A 7 -42.15 6.29 6.29
C ALA A 7 -40.96 7.25 6.42
N TYR A 8 -40.31 7.19 7.59
CA TYR A 8 -38.93 7.58 7.84
C TYR A 8 -37.96 6.78 6.95
N ARG A 9 -38.00 6.99 5.63
CA ARG A 9 -37.22 6.24 4.62
C ARG A 9 -36.12 7.06 3.96
N TYR A 10 -35.72 8.17 4.60
CA TYR A 10 -34.67 9.07 4.10
C TYR A 10 -33.58 9.36 5.12
N LEU A 11 -33.44 8.53 6.16
CA LEU A 11 -32.47 8.75 7.23
C LEU A 11 -31.50 7.58 7.37
N PHE A 12 -30.96 7.01 6.29
CA PHE A 12 -29.84 6.05 6.39
C PHE A 12 -29.13 5.81 5.04
N LEU A 13 -28.90 6.88 4.27
CA LEU A 13 -28.05 6.80 3.09
C LEU A 13 -27.01 7.90 3.15
N GLY A 14 -25.77 7.50 3.38
CA GLY A 14 -24.61 8.29 2.99
C GLY A 14 -23.76 8.90 4.09
N LEU A 15 -23.84 8.45 5.34
CA LEU A 15 -22.75 8.69 6.31
C LEU A 15 -21.62 7.66 6.12
N VAL A 16 -21.18 7.48 4.87
CA VAL A 16 -19.89 6.87 4.52
C VAL A 16 -19.04 7.99 3.94
N GLY A 17 -18.99 9.11 4.68
CA GLY A 17 -17.94 10.11 4.53
C GLY A 17 -16.68 9.45 5.06
N VAL A 18 -16.02 8.73 4.16
CA VAL A 18 -14.76 8.06 4.36
C VAL A 18 -13.85 9.03 5.09
N LEU A 19 -13.50 8.70 6.33
CA LEU A 19 -12.26 9.17 6.92
C LEU A 19 -11.16 8.53 6.06
N CYS A 20 -10.92 9.09 4.87
CA CYS A 20 -9.77 8.76 4.03
C CYS A 20 -8.57 9.34 4.79
N VAL A 21 -8.17 8.65 5.84
CA VAL A 21 -6.83 8.83 6.38
C VAL A 21 -5.94 8.26 5.29
N ASP A 22 -5.08 9.13 4.75
CA ASP A 22 -4.20 8.91 3.61
C ASP A 22 -3.16 7.81 3.90
N ALA A 23 -3.61 6.56 3.95
CA ALA A 23 -2.74 5.40 4.12
C ALA A 23 -2.11 5.04 2.77
N PHE A 24 -0.79 4.87 2.74
CA PHE A 24 -0.14 4.29 1.56
C PHE A 24 -0.43 2.80 1.45
N CYS A 25 -0.84 2.36 0.26
CA CYS A 25 -1.23 0.99 -0.01
C CYS A 25 -0.33 0.29 -1.02
N PHE A 26 -0.29 -1.03 -0.93
CA PHE A 26 0.39 -1.92 -1.86
C PHE A 26 -0.64 -2.77 -2.58
N GLU A 27 -0.59 -2.79 -3.90
CA GLU A 27 -1.46 -3.59 -4.75
C GLU A 27 -0.64 -4.67 -5.46
N ASN A 28 -1.12 -5.90 -5.38
CA ASN A 28 -0.58 -7.01 -6.14
C ASN A 28 -1.44 -7.23 -7.39
N ALA A 29 -0.91 -6.87 -8.55
CA ALA A 29 -1.56 -7.10 -9.85
C ALA A 29 -0.92 -8.23 -10.65
N PHE A 30 -0.12 -9.11 -10.02
CA PHE A 30 0.27 -10.38 -10.64
C PHE A 30 -0.93 -11.32 -10.73
N GLU A 31 -0.91 -12.22 -11.71
CA GLU A 31 -2.00 -13.19 -11.91
C GLU A 31 -1.89 -14.40 -10.96
N SER A 32 -0.67 -14.80 -10.60
CA SER A 32 -0.42 -16.08 -9.91
C SER A 32 0.59 -16.04 -8.77
N PHE A 33 1.19 -14.87 -8.50
CA PHE A 33 2.24 -14.74 -7.49
C PHE A 33 1.77 -13.93 -6.30
N ASP A 34 2.20 -14.35 -5.11
CA ASP A 34 2.03 -13.57 -3.89
C ASP A 34 3.10 -12.47 -3.84
N LEU A 35 2.70 -11.30 -3.36
CA LEU A 35 3.59 -10.18 -3.11
C LEU A 35 3.80 -10.06 -1.60
N VAL A 36 5.04 -10.12 -1.14
CA VAL A 36 5.38 -9.87 0.26
C VAL A 36 6.04 -8.50 0.37
N ILE A 37 5.45 -7.64 1.19
CA ILE A 37 5.99 -6.31 1.50
C ILE A 37 6.40 -6.29 2.97
N ARG A 38 7.64 -5.87 3.22
CA ARG A 38 8.16 -5.60 4.56
C ARG A 38 8.70 -4.18 4.60
N GLN A 39 8.22 -3.38 5.54
CA GLN A 39 8.66 -1.99 5.68
C GLN A 39 9.82 -1.88 6.67
N LEU A 40 10.86 -1.14 6.27
CA LEU A 40 11.98 -0.77 7.13
C LEU A 40 11.73 0.60 7.76
N THR A 41 12.15 0.79 9.01
CA THR A 41 12.04 2.07 9.69
C THR A 41 12.88 3.15 9.03
N ASN A 42 12.43 4.41 9.13
CA ASN A 42 13.18 5.56 8.66
C ASN A 42 14.46 5.82 9.48
N ASN A 43 14.59 5.18 10.64
CA ASN A 43 15.72 5.35 11.56
C ASN A 43 16.84 4.30 11.38
N GLY A 44 16.76 3.42 10.37
CA GLY A 44 17.77 2.39 10.14
C GLY A 44 17.22 1.07 9.57
N PRO A 45 18.03 0.00 9.50
CA PRO A 45 17.68 -1.24 8.81
C PRO A 45 16.71 -2.17 9.57
N GLN A 46 15.97 -1.65 10.56
CA GLN A 46 15.04 -2.48 11.34
C GLN A 46 13.67 -2.52 10.69
N GLU A 47 13.04 -3.70 10.72
CA GLU A 47 11.66 -3.84 10.26
C GLU A 47 10.67 -3.32 11.29
N VAL A 48 9.55 -2.80 10.80
CA VAL A 48 8.41 -2.41 11.62
C VAL A 48 7.12 -3.07 11.11
N THR A 49 6.07 -2.94 11.93
CA THR A 49 4.77 -3.66 11.96
C THR A 49 4.02 -3.86 10.62
N PHE A 50 4.48 -3.31 9.50
CA PHE A 50 3.95 -3.59 8.18
C PHE A 50 4.75 -4.71 7.48
N HIS A 51 4.32 -5.95 7.74
CA HIS A 51 4.72 -7.14 7.02
C HIS A 51 3.45 -7.83 6.51
N LYS A 52 3.29 -7.87 5.18
CA LYS A 52 2.07 -8.37 4.55
C LYS A 52 2.38 -9.28 3.37
N VAL A 53 1.68 -10.41 3.33
CA VAL A 53 1.52 -11.24 2.14
C VAL A 53 0.24 -10.79 1.45
N ILE A 54 0.35 -10.43 0.18
CA ILE A 54 -0.74 -9.90 -0.64
C ILE A 54 -0.95 -10.88 -1.77
N HIS A 55 -2.08 -11.58 -1.78
CA HIS A 55 -2.42 -12.52 -2.85
C HIS A 55 -2.70 -11.81 -4.19
N PRO A 56 -2.69 -12.53 -5.32
CA PRO A 56 -3.09 -11.99 -6.62
C PRO A 56 -4.38 -11.18 -6.57
N GLY A 57 -4.35 -9.95 -7.08
CA GLY A 57 -5.45 -8.98 -7.05
C GLY A 57 -5.69 -8.31 -5.68
N GLY A 58 -4.91 -8.65 -4.66
CA GLY A 58 -5.04 -8.14 -3.30
C GLY A 58 -4.47 -6.74 -3.12
N LYS A 59 -4.88 -6.09 -2.02
CA LYS A 59 -4.42 -4.77 -1.60
C LYS A 59 -4.27 -4.71 -0.08
N GLU A 60 -3.13 -4.21 0.40
CA GLU A 60 -2.87 -4.02 1.83
C GLU A 60 -2.30 -2.62 2.08
N CYS A 61 -2.75 -1.96 3.14
CA CYS A 61 -2.37 -0.57 3.45
C CYS A 61 -1.67 -0.46 4.80
N CYS A 62 -0.62 0.37 4.88
CA CYS A 62 0.00 0.68 6.16
C CYS A 62 -1.04 1.32 7.09
N ASN A 63 -1.08 0.89 8.35
CA ASN A 63 -2.00 1.51 9.33
C ASN A 63 -1.57 2.97 9.62
N PHE A 64 -2.52 3.80 10.06
CA PHE A 64 -2.28 5.22 10.35
C PHE A 64 -1.33 5.46 11.54
N GLN A 65 -1.11 4.45 12.39
CA GLN A 65 -0.20 4.53 13.53
C GLN A 65 1.26 4.31 13.13
N ASN A 66 1.49 3.78 11.92
CA ASN A 66 2.80 3.55 11.37
C ASN A 66 3.35 4.84 10.78
N LEU A 67 4.06 5.59 11.63
CA LEU A 67 4.66 6.89 11.28
C LEU A 67 5.73 6.80 10.19
N ASP A 68 6.23 5.60 9.88
CA ASP A 68 7.17 5.43 8.80
C ASP A 68 6.48 5.41 7.43
N CYS A 69 5.23 4.95 7.32
CA CYS A 69 4.42 5.10 6.09
C CYS A 69 3.51 6.35 6.11
N ASN A 70 3.21 6.88 7.30
CA ASN A 70 2.20 7.93 7.52
C ASN A 70 2.70 8.93 8.59
N GLN A 71 3.61 9.86 8.26
CA GLN A 71 4.01 10.88 9.24
C GLN A 71 2.80 11.74 9.61
N SER A 72 2.51 11.79 10.90
CA SER A 72 1.20 12.20 11.42
C SER A 72 0.84 13.68 11.26
N ASN A 73 1.66 14.56 10.66
CA ASN A 73 1.47 16.00 10.88
C ASN A 73 1.99 17.04 9.86
N ALA A 74 2.41 16.75 8.62
CA ALA A 74 3.05 17.84 7.85
C ALA A 74 2.93 17.89 6.32
N GLY A 75 2.22 16.99 5.63
CA GLY A 75 2.15 17.08 4.16
C GLY A 75 3.53 17.04 3.47
N ASN A 76 4.54 16.49 4.15
CA ASN A 76 5.87 16.27 3.64
C ASN A 76 6.01 14.81 3.19
N ASP A 77 6.71 14.60 2.08
CA ASP A 77 7.06 13.26 1.60
C ASP A 77 8.04 12.60 2.59
N VAL A 78 7.76 11.35 2.97
CA VAL A 78 8.63 10.57 3.85
C VAL A 78 9.36 9.56 2.99
N LEU A 79 10.69 9.55 3.07
CA LEU A 79 11.47 8.50 2.41
C LEU A 79 11.34 7.21 3.22
N THR A 80 10.54 6.28 2.71
CA THR A 80 10.32 4.97 3.34
C THR A 80 10.94 3.88 2.48
N SER A 81 11.60 2.91 3.11
CA SER A 81 12.18 1.78 2.40
C SER A 81 11.31 0.55 2.58
N PHE A 82 11.00 -0.14 1.47
CA PHE A 82 10.29 -1.40 1.49
C PHE A 82 11.14 -2.49 0.86
N LEU A 83 11.25 -3.62 1.56
CA LEU A 83 11.73 -4.86 0.99
C LEU A 83 10.56 -5.56 0.30
N ARG A 84 10.83 -6.03 -0.91
CA ARG A 84 9.85 -6.72 -1.74
C ARG A 84 10.30 -8.12 -2.07
N PHE A 85 9.40 -9.07 -1.85
CA PHE A 85 9.57 -10.44 -2.29
C PHE A 85 8.40 -10.85 -3.15
N VAL A 86 8.68 -11.57 -4.23
CA VAL A 86 7.67 -12.25 -5.02
C VAL A 86 7.73 -13.72 -4.64
N ALA A 87 6.63 -14.27 -4.17
CA ALA A 87 6.51 -15.65 -3.71
C ALA A 87 5.65 -16.43 -4.69
N ASP A 88 6.18 -17.55 -5.17
CA ASP A 88 5.43 -18.53 -5.94
C ASP A 88 4.74 -19.50 -4.97
N PRO A 89 3.39 -19.47 -4.84
CA PRO A 89 2.68 -20.30 -3.89
C PRO A 89 2.73 -21.79 -4.27
N GLN A 90 2.95 -22.12 -5.54
CA GLN A 90 3.00 -23.50 -6.03
C GLN A 90 4.36 -24.15 -5.72
N TRP A 91 5.44 -23.38 -5.83
CA TRP A 91 6.81 -23.91 -5.67
C TRP A 91 7.47 -23.54 -4.34
N GLN A 92 6.78 -22.78 -3.48
CA GLN A 92 7.31 -22.22 -2.21
C GLN A 92 8.64 -21.48 -2.41
N ARG A 93 8.83 -20.90 -3.59
CA ARG A 93 10.04 -20.14 -3.92
C ARG A 93 9.79 -18.68 -3.67
N THR A 94 10.68 -18.06 -2.91
CA THR A 94 10.65 -16.62 -2.64
C THR A 94 11.83 -15.98 -3.35
N THR A 95 11.56 -15.12 -4.32
CA THR A 95 12.59 -14.31 -4.97
C THR A 95 12.55 -12.93 -4.35
N GLU A 96 13.64 -12.56 -3.67
CA GLU A 96 13.88 -11.16 -3.30
C GLU A 96 14.24 -10.41 -4.57
N THR A 97 13.42 -9.44 -4.95
CA THR A 97 13.53 -8.80 -6.27
C THR A 97 14.17 -7.42 -6.19
N ALA A 98 14.01 -6.67 -5.09
CA ALA A 98 14.70 -5.39 -4.83
C ALA A 98 14.40 -4.82 -3.44
N VAL A 99 15.26 -3.91 -2.97
CA VAL A 99 14.87 -2.86 -2.02
C VAL A 99 14.37 -1.66 -2.82
N ALA A 100 13.08 -1.36 -2.73
CA ALA A 100 12.57 -0.10 -3.28
C ALA A 100 12.63 0.97 -2.18
N LYS A 101 13.46 2.01 -2.37
CA LYS A 101 13.31 3.23 -1.58
C LYS A 101 12.28 4.09 -2.27
N ILE A 102 11.11 4.18 -1.66
CA ILE A 102 10.02 4.95 -2.20
C ILE A 102 9.87 6.16 -1.29
N ALA A 103 10.04 7.36 -1.84
CA ALA A 103 9.51 8.54 -1.18
C ALA A 103 7.99 8.38 -1.18
N VAL A 104 7.45 7.88 -0.07
CA VAL A 104 6.03 7.63 0.09
C VAL A 104 5.42 8.95 0.55
N PRO A 105 4.61 9.60 -0.30
CA PRO A 105 3.79 10.70 0.16
C PRO A 105 2.81 10.16 1.20
N SER A 106 2.36 11.01 2.11
CA SER A 106 1.23 10.64 2.98
C SER A 106 0.03 10.31 2.06
N GLY A 107 -0.30 9.02 1.94
CA GLY A 107 -1.33 8.47 1.05
C GLY A 107 -0.87 8.09 -0.35
N GLY A 108 -1.75 7.40 -1.07
CA GLY A 108 -1.47 6.88 -2.41
C GLY A 108 -1.28 5.37 -2.43
N PHE A 109 -0.67 4.85 -3.49
CA PHE A 109 -0.42 3.42 -3.62
C PHE A 109 0.75 3.07 -4.54
N CYS A 110 1.31 1.88 -4.32
CA CYS A 110 2.27 1.24 -5.20
C CYS A 110 1.65 -0.04 -5.79
N ARG A 111 1.51 -0.09 -7.12
CA ARG A 111 1.03 -1.25 -7.85
C ARG A 111 2.21 -2.03 -8.43
N HIS A 112 2.20 -3.33 -8.17
CA HIS A 112 3.18 -4.29 -8.67
C HIS A 112 2.56 -5.14 -9.76
N SER A 113 3.19 -5.19 -10.94
CA SER A 113 2.68 -5.93 -12.09
C SER A 113 3.78 -6.42 -13.03
N GLY A 114 3.43 -7.12 -14.09
CA GLY A 114 4.36 -7.57 -15.12
C GLY A 114 5.13 -8.83 -14.73
N ASP A 115 6.41 -8.87 -15.07
CA ASP A 115 7.30 -10.01 -14.83
C ASP A 115 7.59 -10.17 -13.33
N PRO A 116 7.31 -11.32 -12.68
CA PRO A 116 7.58 -11.54 -11.26
C PRO A 116 9.08 -11.46 -10.90
N ASP A 117 9.99 -11.76 -11.82
CA ASP A 117 11.44 -11.65 -11.59
C ASP A 117 11.94 -10.20 -11.75
N ASN A 118 11.23 -9.39 -12.54
CA ASN A 118 11.51 -7.96 -12.74
C ASN A 118 10.22 -7.13 -12.82
N PRO A 119 9.53 -6.93 -11.68
CA PRO A 119 8.19 -6.39 -11.74
C PRO A 119 8.16 -4.88 -11.94
N THR A 120 7.20 -4.47 -12.76
CA THR A 120 6.88 -3.06 -13.02
C THR A 120 6.27 -2.43 -11.78
N LEU A 121 6.79 -1.26 -11.43
CA LEU A 121 6.33 -0.46 -10.29
C LEU A 121 5.63 0.80 -10.80
N GLU A 122 4.36 0.95 -10.43
CA GLU A 122 3.62 2.18 -10.65
C GLU A 122 3.26 2.76 -9.29
N ILE A 123 3.69 4.00 -9.02
CA ILE A 123 3.52 4.63 -7.72
C ILE A 123 2.74 5.91 -7.92
N TYR A 124 1.68 6.09 -7.14
CA TYR A 124 0.81 7.24 -7.20
C TYR A 124 0.68 7.86 -5.82
N ASN A 125 0.72 9.19 -5.75
CA ASN A 125 0.46 9.93 -4.51
C ASN A 125 -1.05 9.99 -4.19
N ALA A 126 -1.42 10.60 -3.07
CA ALA A 126 -2.82 10.76 -2.66
C ALA A 126 -3.69 11.52 -3.70
N PHE A 127 -3.08 12.31 -4.59
CA PHE A 127 -3.75 13.05 -5.66
C PHE A 127 -3.86 12.26 -6.98
N GLY A 128 -3.40 11.01 -7.01
CA GLY A 128 -3.37 10.19 -8.22
C GLY A 128 -2.30 10.59 -9.23
N GLN A 129 -1.32 11.41 -8.83
CA GLN A 129 -0.19 11.75 -9.67
C GLN A 129 0.88 10.65 -9.57
N GLN A 130 1.37 10.20 -10.72
CA GLN A 130 2.43 9.20 -10.76
C GLN A 130 3.76 9.81 -10.29
N ILE A 131 4.44 9.12 -9.39
CA ILE A 131 5.77 9.47 -8.88
C ILE A 131 6.76 8.35 -9.19
N HIS A 132 8.04 8.70 -9.33
CA HIS A 132 9.08 7.72 -9.68
C HIS A 132 9.85 7.31 -8.41
N PRO A 133 10.03 5.99 -8.16
CA PRO A 133 10.81 5.52 -7.02
C PRO A 133 12.31 5.75 -7.21
N GLU A 134 13.04 5.87 -6.09
CA GLU A 134 14.48 5.67 -6.07
C GLU A 134 14.77 4.17 -5.87
N VAL A 135 15.04 3.46 -6.96
CA VAL A 135 15.39 2.04 -6.87
C VAL A 135 16.85 1.92 -6.48
N ILE A 136 17.12 1.40 -5.27
CA ILE A 136 18.49 1.09 -4.84
C ILE A 136 18.73 -0.39 -5.14
N PRO A 137 19.66 -0.73 -6.05
CA PRO A 137 20.03 -2.11 -6.27
C PRO A 137 20.61 -2.68 -4.96
N MET A 138 20.21 -3.90 -4.61
CA MET A 138 20.84 -4.64 -3.51
C MET A 138 22.33 -4.77 -3.82
N ALA A 139 23.20 -4.39 -2.89
CA ALA A 139 24.62 -4.69 -3.02
C ALA A 139 24.77 -6.22 -3.02
N GLU A 140 25.40 -6.75 -4.06
CA GLU A 140 25.76 -8.18 -4.19
C GLU A 140 26.66 -8.67 -3.04
#